data_AF-Q8EWR5-F1
#
_entry.id   AF-Q8EWR5-F1
#
_cell.length_a   1.000
_cell.length_b   1.000
_cell.length_c   1.000
_cell.angle_alpha   90.00
_cell.angle_beta   90.00
_cell.angle_gamma   90.00
#
_symmetry.space_group_name_H-M   'P 1'
#
loop_
_entity.id
_entity.type
_entity.pdbx_description
1 polymer ?
#
loop_
_entity_poly.entity_id
_entity_poly.type
_entity_poly.pdbx_seq_one_letter_code
_entity_poly.pdbx_strand_id
1 'polypeptide(L)'
;MKKMSKFRKGLLAIIGGLTVAGAGIGVTLPLVTSNNNHENSLNNSSSNNGSNLKVNGSVISTDNLNIVATGLSSNVSSQVSRQSLSSSSSSESTVDSKYTAKKKLTTVSGQEKEYLVSTVYENNRKFMPILAYDEDISYNNYQQSREYKDVVYGNFPGWDKKVAVVHQIDNVDLSKAYASVAEFTPTEILKNPSAPESVKQLYVALDSKTMTADVITKLVDRYQPDYLRIESVDDTSIKQLPDMKYFSTVKKVDLGGAFTTIKGVSFPTTTQELKISSDNIKSIDPLQIPESAAIITETVHDARFTEIDLSSHTDLTTDQLQKAVNIVYKDRIKERAFQGNFAGGYIYSWNLQNTGITSFNDVSIPKLNDGTDRFYIAYVAVSSGNSNGTANETITGGKEPSNDSQIGEWWDSSSDGWSKVSKVTVTAKNGASLDYNKTLTEIMGFLAKYPNVKTIDISLLKFEDASKTLDGLKTELTNQIKSKYGEDSSYAKIDFIITSQSN
;
A
#
# COMPACT_ATOMS: atom_id res chain seq x y z
N MET A 1 4.45 42.19 49.61
CA MET A 1 5.74 42.59 49.01
C MET A 1 5.51 42.90 47.54
N LYS A 2 5.53 44.19 47.16
CA LYS A 2 5.39 44.67 45.78
C LYS A 2 6.73 45.24 45.33
N LYS A 3 7.34 44.70 44.27
CA LYS A 3 8.38 45.38 43.50
C LYS A 3 8.02 45.30 42.02
N MET A 4 7.67 46.46 41.47
CA MET A 4 7.57 46.73 40.03
C MET A 4 8.99 46.75 39.42
N SER A 5 9.20 46.07 38.30
CA SER A 5 10.37 46.30 37.43
C SER A 5 9.94 47.08 36.19
N LYS A 6 10.63 48.20 35.97
CA LYS A 6 10.42 49.16 34.89
C LYS A 6 10.97 48.66 33.56
N PHE A 7 10.22 49.01 32.52
CA PHE A 7 10.61 49.25 31.13
C PHE A 7 12.02 49.86 30.96
N ARG A 8 12.79 49.37 29.98
CA ARG A 8 13.66 50.19 29.13
C ARG A 8 13.69 49.65 27.69
N LYS A 9 13.24 50.51 26.77
CA LYS A 9 13.48 50.45 25.32
C LYS A 9 14.94 50.85 25.05
N GLY A 10 15.59 50.16 24.12
CA GLY A 10 16.91 50.51 23.59
C GLY A 10 16.92 50.30 22.08
N LEU A 11 16.67 51.38 21.35
CA LEU A 11 16.84 51.54 19.91
C LEU A 11 18.31 51.93 19.67
N LEU A 12 19.02 51.26 18.76
CA LEU A 12 20.28 51.79 18.22
C LEU A 12 20.47 51.30 16.78
N ALA A 13 20.23 52.22 15.86
CA ALA A 13 20.65 52.16 14.47
C ALA A 13 22.15 52.51 14.39
N ILE A 14 22.92 51.75 13.63
CA ILE A 14 24.24 52.17 13.16
C ILE A 14 24.24 52.04 11.64
N ILE A 15 24.16 53.21 10.99
CA ILE A 15 24.53 53.45 9.60
C ILE A 15 26.05 53.63 9.59
N GLY A 16 26.74 52.93 8.71
CA GLY A 16 28.18 53.10 8.50
C GLY A 16 28.57 52.51 7.14
N GLY A 17 28.53 53.36 6.12
CA GLY A 17 29.06 53.04 4.80
C GLY A 17 30.59 52.99 4.82
N LEU A 18 31.14 52.06 4.03
CA LEU A 18 32.56 52.05 3.68
C LEU A 18 32.67 51.88 2.16
N THR A 19 33.05 52.97 1.51
CA THR A 19 33.52 52.99 0.12
C THR A 19 34.98 52.55 0.09
N VAL A 20 35.29 51.50 -0.67
CA VAL A 20 36.66 51.17 -1.06
C VAL A 20 36.71 51.09 -2.58
N ALA A 21 37.38 52.08 -3.17
CA ALA A 21 37.82 52.06 -4.55
C ALA A 21 39.08 51.19 -4.67
N GLY A 22 39.19 50.41 -5.74
CA GLY A 22 40.46 49.76 -6.07
C GLY A 22 40.39 48.63 -7.09
N ALA A 23 40.83 48.97 -8.31
CA ALA A 23 41.47 48.12 -9.32
C ALA A 23 40.67 46.95 -9.91
N GLY A 24 40.27 47.15 -11.17
CA GLY A 24 39.73 46.11 -12.02
C GLY A 24 40.76 45.05 -12.42
N ILE A 25 40.28 43.82 -12.46
CA ILE A 25 40.84 42.74 -13.27
C ILE A 25 39.68 42.25 -14.14
N GLY A 26 39.78 42.49 -15.44
CA GLY A 26 38.81 42.04 -16.43
C GLY A 26 38.91 40.53 -16.61
N VAL A 27 37.82 39.82 -16.35
CA VAL A 27 37.63 38.43 -16.79
C VAL A 27 36.55 38.45 -17.86
N THR A 28 36.97 38.17 -19.09
CA THR A 28 36.11 38.00 -20.26
C THR A 28 35.35 36.68 -20.12
N LEU A 29 34.03 36.75 -20.00
CA LEU A 29 33.14 35.58 -20.11
C LEU A 29 32.48 35.59 -21.51
N PRO A 30 32.45 34.47 -22.24
CA PRO A 30 31.80 34.42 -23.54
C PRO A 30 30.28 34.48 -23.41
N LEU A 31 29.71 35.43 -24.15
CA LEU A 31 28.30 35.61 -24.43
C LEU A 31 27.83 34.45 -25.33
N VAL A 32 26.99 33.54 -24.81
CA VAL A 32 26.27 32.57 -25.66
C VAL A 32 24.90 33.17 -25.97
N THR A 33 24.79 33.75 -27.16
CA THR A 33 23.52 34.19 -27.74
C THR A 33 22.77 32.98 -28.29
N SER A 34 21.57 32.74 -27.76
CA SER A 34 20.57 31.85 -28.36
C SER A 34 20.07 32.45 -29.67
N ASN A 35 20.15 31.69 -30.76
CA ASN A 35 19.49 32.04 -32.01
C ASN A 35 18.45 30.97 -32.35
N ASN A 36 17.19 31.38 -32.31
CA ASN A 36 16.08 30.67 -32.93
C ASN A 36 16.17 30.87 -34.45
N ASN A 37 16.09 29.79 -35.21
CA ASN A 37 15.44 29.83 -36.51
C ASN A 37 14.73 28.50 -36.75
N HIS A 38 13.40 28.63 -36.86
CA HIS A 38 12.48 27.64 -37.38
C HIS A 38 12.73 27.44 -38.87
N GLU A 39 12.93 26.20 -39.32
CA GLU A 39 12.43 25.76 -40.62
C GLU A 39 11.81 24.36 -40.49
N ASN A 40 10.58 24.29 -41.03
CA ASN A 40 9.80 23.09 -41.27
C ASN A 40 10.49 22.19 -42.29
N SER A 41 10.60 20.89 -42.00
CA SER A 41 10.55 19.84 -43.03
C SER A 41 10.36 18.48 -42.38
N LEU A 42 9.14 17.96 -42.46
CA LEU A 42 8.83 16.54 -42.36
C LEU A 42 9.51 15.81 -43.52
N ASN A 43 10.40 14.87 -43.24
CA ASN A 43 10.58 13.73 -44.14
C ASN A 43 10.78 12.45 -43.33
N ASN A 44 9.72 11.64 -43.43
CA ASN A 44 9.54 10.34 -42.83
C ASN A 44 10.30 9.32 -43.68
N SER A 45 11.28 8.63 -43.12
CA SER A 45 11.99 7.53 -43.79
C SER A 45 12.56 6.57 -42.76
N SER A 46 11.69 5.85 -42.03
CA SER A 46 12.13 4.67 -41.29
C SER A 46 12.00 3.43 -42.17
N SER A 47 13.17 2.92 -42.55
CA SER A 47 13.44 1.62 -43.14
C SER A 47 12.76 0.49 -42.36
N ASN A 48 11.86 -0.24 -43.03
CA ASN A 48 11.37 -1.55 -42.61
C ASN A 48 12.38 -2.61 -43.09
N ASN A 49 13.11 -3.23 -42.16
CA ASN A 49 13.70 -4.54 -42.39
C ASN A 49 12.73 -5.60 -41.88
N GLY A 50 12.05 -6.25 -42.83
CA GLY A 50 11.11 -7.32 -42.57
C GLY A 50 11.80 -8.65 -42.27
N SER A 51 11.24 -9.37 -41.31
CA SER A 51 11.20 -10.83 -41.34
C SER A 51 9.79 -11.24 -41.73
N ASN A 52 9.65 -11.65 -42.99
CA ASN A 52 8.41 -12.20 -43.55
C ASN A 52 8.06 -13.51 -42.84
N LEU A 53 6.96 -13.54 -42.09
CA LEU A 53 6.19 -14.75 -41.87
C LEU A 53 4.91 -14.65 -42.71
N LYS A 54 4.93 -15.25 -43.90
CA LYS A 54 3.73 -15.45 -44.72
C LYS A 54 2.90 -16.54 -44.06
N VAL A 55 1.70 -16.19 -43.60
CA VAL A 55 0.64 -17.18 -43.37
C VAL A 55 -0.46 -16.91 -44.40
N ASN A 56 -0.52 -17.78 -45.39
CA ASN A 56 -1.70 -17.93 -46.26
C ASN A 56 -2.73 -18.74 -45.48
N GLY A 57 -3.91 -18.17 -45.23
CA GLY A 57 -5.01 -18.90 -44.60
C GLY A 57 -6.29 -18.08 -44.56
N SER A 58 -7.36 -18.66 -45.09
CA SER A 58 -8.71 -18.10 -45.20
C SER A 58 -9.37 -17.91 -43.82
N VAL A 59 -10.14 -16.83 -43.68
CA VAL A 59 -10.99 -16.57 -42.51
C VAL A 59 -12.19 -17.51 -42.55
N ILE A 60 -12.26 -18.45 -41.59
CA ILE A 60 -13.49 -19.14 -41.22
C ILE A 60 -13.72 -18.87 -39.74
N SER A 61 -14.82 -18.18 -39.46
CA SER A 61 -15.35 -17.90 -38.13
C SER A 61 -16.29 -19.04 -37.74
N THR A 62 -15.96 -19.79 -36.68
CA THR A 62 -16.92 -20.41 -35.75
C THR A 62 -16.22 -20.84 -34.46
N ASP A 63 -17.01 -20.87 -33.40
CA ASP A 63 -16.66 -21.09 -32.00
C ASP A 63 -15.93 -22.41 -31.69
N ASN A 64 -15.05 -22.33 -30.68
CA ASN A 64 -14.33 -23.40 -29.97
C ASN A 64 -13.16 -24.11 -30.70
N LEU A 65 -11.92 -23.69 -30.41
CA LEU A 65 -10.74 -24.57 -30.47
C LEU A 65 -9.60 -24.11 -29.54
N ASN A 66 -9.10 -25.02 -28.71
CA ASN A 66 -7.87 -24.86 -27.92
C ASN A 66 -6.63 -25.19 -28.76
N ILE A 67 -5.59 -24.34 -28.70
CA ILE A 67 -4.27 -24.61 -29.26
C ILE A 67 -3.29 -24.86 -28.12
N VAL A 68 -2.69 -26.06 -28.08
CA VAL A 68 -1.58 -26.39 -27.18
C VAL A 68 -0.27 -26.18 -27.95
N ALA A 69 0.57 -25.26 -27.46
CA ALA A 69 1.96 -25.14 -27.90
C ALA A 69 2.86 -25.78 -26.84
N THR A 70 3.60 -26.83 -27.25
CA THR A 70 4.69 -27.40 -26.45
C THR A 70 6.03 -26.91 -27.00
N GLY A 71 6.91 -26.49 -26.09
CA GLY A 71 8.32 -26.22 -26.38
C GLY A 71 8.69 -24.74 -26.50
N LEU A 72 8.80 -24.04 -25.37
CA LEU A 72 9.68 -22.87 -25.26
C LEU A 72 10.44 -22.93 -23.93
N SER A 73 11.77 -22.90 -24.08
CA SER A 73 12.79 -22.93 -23.04
C SER A 73 12.72 -21.74 -22.10
N SER A 74 13.08 -22.00 -20.85
CA SER A 74 13.27 -21.05 -19.74
C SER A 74 14.07 -19.80 -20.13
N ASN A 75 13.37 -18.68 -20.29
CA ASN A 75 13.76 -17.32 -19.90
C ASN A 75 12.70 -16.35 -20.42
N VAL A 76 11.53 -16.36 -19.78
CA VAL A 76 10.55 -15.27 -19.92
C VAL A 76 10.59 -14.50 -18.61
N SER A 77 11.45 -13.48 -18.60
CA SER A 77 11.24 -12.31 -17.74
C SER A 77 9.83 -11.82 -18.02
N SER A 78 8.95 -11.90 -17.03
CA SER A 78 7.60 -11.37 -17.09
C SER A 78 7.64 -9.84 -17.16
N GLN A 79 8.01 -9.31 -18.32
CA GLN A 79 7.43 -8.06 -18.78
C GLN A 79 6.02 -8.37 -19.25
N VAL A 80 5.12 -8.60 -18.29
CA VAL A 80 3.73 -8.25 -18.51
C VAL A 80 3.77 -6.73 -18.66
N SER A 81 3.70 -6.27 -19.91
CA SER A 81 3.48 -4.87 -20.22
C SER A 81 2.38 -4.38 -19.30
N ARG A 82 2.73 -3.41 -18.45
CA ARG A 82 1.77 -2.58 -17.73
C ARG A 82 0.90 -1.92 -18.80
N GLN A 83 -0.18 -2.57 -19.22
CA GLN A 83 -1.40 -1.83 -19.52
C GLN A 83 -1.88 -1.29 -18.18
N SER A 84 -1.20 -0.23 -17.77
CA SER A 84 -1.81 0.85 -17.03
C SER A 84 -3.23 1.02 -17.57
N LEU A 85 -4.20 1.15 -16.67
CA LEU A 85 -5.48 1.82 -16.92
C LEU A 85 -5.27 3.31 -17.30
N SER A 86 -4.27 3.59 -18.13
CA SER A 86 -4.15 4.79 -18.94
C SER A 86 -4.67 4.42 -20.33
N SER A 87 -5.96 4.12 -20.40
CA SER A 87 -6.69 4.30 -21.64
C SER A 87 -6.70 5.81 -21.90
N SER A 88 -5.68 6.29 -22.61
CA SER A 88 -5.60 7.62 -23.21
C SER A 88 -6.58 7.77 -24.39
N SER A 89 -7.75 7.13 -24.31
CA SER A 89 -8.85 7.35 -25.22
C SER A 89 -9.78 8.36 -24.56
N SER A 90 -9.88 9.52 -25.19
CA SER A 90 -10.78 10.66 -24.89
C SER A 90 -12.28 10.34 -25.00
N SER A 91 -12.67 9.07 -24.87
CA SER A 91 -14.03 8.66 -24.55
C SER A 91 -14.19 8.80 -23.05
N GLU A 92 -15.17 9.56 -22.58
CA GLU A 92 -15.62 9.59 -21.18
C GLU A 92 -15.49 8.18 -20.60
N SER A 93 -14.42 7.92 -19.84
CA SER A 93 -14.27 6.63 -19.18
C SER A 93 -15.49 6.54 -18.29
N THR A 94 -16.38 5.58 -18.54
CA THR A 94 -17.59 5.42 -17.74
C THR A 94 -17.14 5.17 -16.31
N VAL A 95 -17.10 6.26 -15.53
CA VAL A 95 -16.69 6.23 -14.14
C VAL A 95 -17.66 5.28 -13.48
N ASP A 96 -17.13 4.17 -12.94
CA ASP A 96 -17.96 3.16 -12.32
C ASP A 96 -18.68 3.79 -11.12
N SER A 97 -19.99 3.99 -11.28
CA SER A 97 -20.85 4.60 -10.27
C SER A 97 -20.91 3.75 -9.00
N LYS A 98 -20.49 2.49 -9.05
CA LYS A 98 -20.34 1.63 -7.87
C LYS A 98 -19.25 2.13 -6.91
N TYR A 99 -18.17 2.69 -7.44
CA TYR A 99 -16.98 3.07 -6.67
C TYR A 99 -16.79 4.58 -6.52
N THR A 100 -17.76 5.36 -7.00
CA THR A 100 -17.73 6.81 -6.96
C THR A 100 -19.06 7.38 -6.48
N ALA A 101 -18.98 8.51 -5.79
CA ALA A 101 -20.14 9.28 -5.35
C ALA A 101 -19.88 10.75 -5.65
N LYS A 102 -20.96 11.51 -5.80
CA LYS A 102 -20.88 12.96 -5.91
C LYS A 102 -20.89 13.59 -4.52
N LYS A 103 -19.95 14.49 -4.26
CA LYS A 103 -19.83 15.22 -2.99
C LYS A 103 -19.63 16.71 -3.27
N LYS A 104 -20.37 17.56 -2.56
CA LYS A 104 -20.14 19.01 -2.57
C LYS A 104 -18.89 19.33 -1.76
N LEU A 105 -17.95 20.05 -2.36
CA LEU A 105 -16.71 20.49 -1.74
C LEU A 105 -16.49 21.97 -2.00
N THR A 106 -15.92 22.64 -1.01
CA THR A 106 -15.46 24.03 -1.12
C THR A 106 -14.15 24.08 -1.91
N THR A 107 -14.09 24.94 -2.92
CA THR A 107 -12.92 25.12 -3.77
C THR A 107 -11.94 26.15 -3.20
N VAL A 108 -10.75 26.26 -3.81
CA VAL A 108 -9.73 27.26 -3.47
C VAL A 108 -10.21 28.71 -3.63
N SER A 109 -11.20 29.00 -4.48
CA SER A 109 -11.87 30.31 -4.57
C SER A 109 -13.06 30.48 -3.62
N GLY A 110 -13.41 29.44 -2.85
CA GLY A 110 -14.52 29.47 -1.89
C GLY A 110 -15.88 29.16 -2.51
N GLN A 111 -15.91 28.61 -3.72
CA GLN A 111 -17.15 28.15 -4.35
C GLN A 111 -17.51 26.75 -3.87
N GLU A 112 -18.80 26.44 -3.78
CA GLU A 112 -19.27 25.06 -3.57
C GLU A 112 -19.47 24.39 -4.93
N LYS A 113 -18.75 23.30 -5.19
CA LYS A 113 -18.87 22.51 -6.43
C LYS A 113 -19.05 21.03 -6.11
N GLU A 114 -19.79 20.35 -7.00
CA GLU A 114 -20.04 18.92 -6.87
C GLU A 114 -18.96 18.14 -7.61
N TYR A 115 -18.27 17.25 -6.90
CA TYR A 115 -17.16 16.47 -7.42
C TYR A 115 -17.38 14.98 -7.24
N LEU A 116 -16.75 14.19 -8.12
CA LEU A 116 -16.66 12.76 -7.94
C LEU A 116 -15.60 12.42 -6.88
N VAL A 117 -15.98 11.64 -5.89
CA VAL A 117 -15.08 11.12 -4.86
C VAL A 117 -15.18 9.59 -4.86
N SER A 118 -14.12 8.92 -4.43
CA SER A 118 -14.18 7.48 -4.27
C SER A 118 -15.09 7.13 -3.09
N THR A 119 -15.92 6.09 -3.23
CA THR A 119 -16.67 5.50 -2.10
C THR A 119 -15.88 4.41 -1.40
N VAL A 120 -14.79 3.95 -2.01
CA VAL A 120 -14.01 2.82 -1.53
C VAL A 120 -12.76 3.21 -0.76
N TYR A 121 -12.22 4.42 -0.96
CA TYR A 121 -11.15 4.94 -0.12
C TYR A 121 -11.32 6.45 0.13
N GLU A 122 -10.65 6.95 1.17
CA GLU A 122 -10.54 8.38 1.43
C GLU A 122 -9.16 8.76 2.00
N ASN A 123 -8.65 9.91 1.57
CA ASN A 123 -7.51 10.54 2.22
C ASN A 123 -8.01 11.26 3.49
N ASN A 124 -8.04 10.53 4.61
CA ASN A 124 -8.47 11.03 5.91
C ASN A 124 -7.45 12.04 6.50
N ARG A 125 -7.38 13.23 5.89
CA ARG A 125 -6.46 14.31 6.29
C ARG A 125 -6.89 14.92 7.62
N LYS A 126 -6.31 14.42 8.71
CA LYS A 126 -6.60 14.85 10.08
C LYS A 126 -5.87 16.14 10.48
N PHE A 127 -4.79 16.49 9.79
CA PHE A 127 -3.88 17.56 10.19
C PHE A 127 -3.76 18.66 9.14
N MET A 128 -3.57 18.32 7.86
CA MET A 128 -3.49 19.26 6.75
C MET A 128 -4.63 19.00 5.75
N PRO A 129 -5.88 19.40 6.06
CA PRO A 129 -6.98 19.34 5.10
C PRO A 129 -6.66 20.20 3.86
N ILE A 130 -7.28 19.89 2.73
CA ILE A 130 -7.11 20.63 1.48
C ILE A 130 -8.46 21.05 0.90
N LEU A 131 -8.49 22.17 0.20
CA LEU A 131 -9.63 22.60 -0.60
C LEU A 131 -9.66 21.86 -1.94
N ALA A 132 -10.82 21.80 -2.59
CA ALA A 132 -10.93 21.34 -3.97
C ALA A 132 -10.37 22.39 -4.94
N TYR A 133 -9.98 21.98 -6.13
CA TYR A 133 -9.50 22.89 -7.17
C TYR A 133 -10.68 23.54 -7.90
N ASP A 134 -10.55 24.80 -8.34
CA ASP A 134 -11.64 25.52 -9.01
C ASP A 134 -12.05 24.89 -10.35
N GLU A 135 -11.10 24.30 -11.05
CA GLU A 135 -11.34 23.65 -12.33
C GLU A 135 -11.54 22.14 -12.13
N ASP A 136 -12.38 21.54 -12.98
CA ASP A 136 -12.47 20.09 -13.08
C ASP A 136 -11.16 19.58 -13.67
N ILE A 137 -10.27 19.17 -12.78
CA ILE A 137 -8.94 18.70 -13.16
C ILE A 137 -9.07 17.39 -13.94
N SER A 138 -8.53 17.39 -15.15
CA SER A 138 -8.67 16.31 -16.15
C SER A 138 -8.06 14.97 -15.74
N TYR A 139 -7.24 14.92 -14.69
CA TYR A 139 -6.60 13.69 -14.21
C TYR A 139 -7.43 13.06 -13.08
N ASN A 140 -8.47 12.32 -13.47
CA ASN A 140 -9.26 11.39 -12.66
C ASN A 140 -10.37 11.95 -11.76
N ASN A 141 -10.68 13.25 -11.77
CA ASN A 141 -11.80 13.87 -11.02
C ASN A 141 -11.86 13.61 -9.49
N TYR A 142 -10.89 12.89 -8.88
CA TYR A 142 -10.90 12.57 -7.45
C TYR A 142 -10.33 13.71 -6.60
N GLN A 143 -11.19 14.61 -6.11
CA GLN A 143 -10.80 15.80 -5.35
C GLN A 143 -10.26 15.56 -3.92
N GLN A 144 -10.07 14.30 -3.50
CA GLN A 144 -9.37 13.98 -2.24
C GLN A 144 -7.84 13.94 -2.40
N SER A 145 -7.34 14.05 -3.64
CA SER A 145 -5.92 14.01 -3.96
C SER A 145 -5.42 15.38 -4.42
N ARG A 146 -4.14 15.64 -4.18
CA ARG A 146 -3.41 16.76 -4.76
C ARG A 146 -3.02 16.44 -6.20
N GLU A 147 -2.96 17.48 -7.03
CA GLU A 147 -2.35 17.39 -8.35
C GLU A 147 -0.88 17.00 -8.26
N TYR A 148 -0.37 16.36 -9.31
CA TYR A 148 1.05 16.00 -9.42
C TYR A 148 1.99 17.17 -9.12
N LYS A 149 1.72 18.35 -9.71
CA LYS A 149 2.54 19.56 -9.49
C LYS A 149 2.59 19.94 -8.01
N ASP A 150 1.47 19.84 -7.30
CA ASP A 150 1.40 20.19 -5.89
C ASP A 150 2.05 19.14 -5.00
N VAL A 151 2.02 17.87 -5.39
CA VAL A 151 2.80 16.81 -4.74
C VAL A 151 4.30 17.08 -4.88
N VAL A 152 4.77 17.35 -6.10
CA VAL A 152 6.21 17.63 -6.38
C VAL A 152 6.67 18.84 -5.59
N TYR A 153 5.97 19.98 -5.72
CA TYR A 153 6.35 21.22 -5.07
C TYR A 153 5.97 21.28 -3.58
N GLY A 154 5.27 20.26 -3.06
CA GLY A 154 4.80 20.24 -1.67
C GLY A 154 3.87 21.40 -1.37
N ASN A 155 2.93 21.68 -2.27
CA ASN A 155 1.83 22.61 -2.08
C ASN A 155 0.61 21.86 -1.55
N PHE A 156 -0.29 22.59 -0.89
CA PHE A 156 -1.54 22.07 -0.37
C PHE A 156 -2.64 23.09 -0.70
N PRO A 157 -3.65 22.74 -1.51
CA PRO A 157 -4.73 23.66 -1.85
C PRO A 157 -5.40 24.25 -0.60
N GLY A 158 -5.52 25.57 -0.55
CA GLY A 158 -6.01 26.30 0.62
C GLY A 158 -4.94 26.69 1.66
N TRP A 159 -3.66 26.43 1.38
CA TRP A 159 -2.54 26.85 2.22
C TRP A 159 -1.61 27.81 1.47
N ASP A 160 -1.33 28.95 2.10
CA ASP A 160 -0.22 29.81 1.71
C ASP A 160 1.09 29.22 2.23
N LYS A 161 2.14 29.22 1.40
CA LYS A 161 3.45 28.63 1.72
C LYS A 161 4.56 29.66 1.62
N LYS A 162 5.38 29.76 2.67
CA LYS A 162 6.61 30.56 2.69
C LYS A 162 7.80 29.65 2.97
N VAL A 163 8.86 29.73 2.17
CA VAL A 163 10.03 28.83 2.25
C VAL A 163 11.29 29.62 2.58
N ALA A 164 12.13 29.05 3.45
CA ALA A 164 13.49 29.51 3.69
C ALA A 164 14.47 28.33 3.60
N VAL A 165 15.57 28.52 2.88
CA VAL A 165 16.63 27.51 2.75
C VAL A 165 17.52 27.54 3.99
N VAL A 166 17.91 26.35 4.48
CA VAL A 166 18.83 26.21 5.62
C VAL A 166 20.23 25.97 5.07
N HIS A 167 21.12 26.95 5.23
CA HIS A 167 22.50 26.84 4.73
C HIS A 167 23.46 26.23 5.75
N GLN A 168 23.14 26.26 7.05
CA GLN A 168 24.04 25.80 8.10
C GLN A 168 23.25 25.37 9.33
N ILE A 169 23.72 24.30 9.98
CA ILE A 169 23.32 23.92 11.34
C ILE A 169 24.57 23.70 12.18
N ASP A 170 24.76 24.58 13.17
CA ASP A 170 25.97 24.59 14.01
C ASP A 170 27.22 24.75 13.14
N ASN A 171 28.12 23.76 13.12
CA ASN A 171 29.32 23.77 12.28
C ASN A 171 29.19 22.92 11.01
N VAL A 172 27.97 22.48 10.68
CA VAL A 172 27.70 21.67 9.49
C VAL A 172 27.19 22.57 8.36
N ASP A 173 27.96 22.67 7.28
CA ASP A 173 27.58 23.35 6.05
C ASP A 173 26.58 22.50 5.26
N LEU A 174 25.36 23.01 5.09
CA LEU A 174 24.28 22.38 4.35
C LEU A 174 24.14 22.97 2.93
N SER A 175 25.06 23.79 2.45
CA SER A 175 25.02 24.32 1.08
C SER A 175 24.97 23.25 -0.02
N LYS A 176 25.45 22.03 0.29
CA LYS A 176 25.43 20.84 -0.57
C LYS A 176 24.43 19.77 -0.11
N ALA A 177 23.58 20.08 0.85
CA ALA A 177 22.54 19.18 1.36
C ALA A 177 21.22 19.94 1.34
N TYR A 178 20.24 19.48 0.56
CA TYR A 178 19.00 20.21 0.42
C TYR A 178 18.17 20.12 1.71
N ALA A 179 18.22 21.17 2.52
CA ALA A 179 17.39 21.36 3.70
C ALA A 179 16.65 22.71 3.60
N SER A 180 15.36 22.70 3.92
CA SER A 180 14.57 23.94 3.97
C SER A 180 13.51 23.85 5.06
N VAL A 181 13.09 25.01 5.52
CA VAL A 181 11.91 25.16 6.37
C VAL A 181 10.83 25.87 5.59
N ALA A 182 9.59 25.44 5.76
CA ALA A 182 8.45 26.14 5.22
C ALA A 182 7.41 26.39 6.31
N GLU A 183 6.76 27.54 6.25
CA GLU A 183 5.58 27.83 7.06
C GLU A 183 4.36 27.80 6.15
N PHE A 184 3.36 27.02 6.54
CA PHE A 184 2.06 27.00 5.90
C PHE A 184 1.05 27.74 6.77
N THR A 185 0.28 28.64 6.16
CA THR A 185 -0.81 29.35 6.82
C THR A 185 -2.11 29.06 6.06
N PRO A 186 -3.20 28.66 6.71
CA PRO A 186 -4.46 28.41 6.01
C PRO A 186 -5.00 29.74 5.46
N THR A 187 -5.53 29.70 4.24
CA THR A 187 -6.25 30.85 3.66
C THR A 187 -7.54 31.10 4.45
N GLU A 188 -8.15 32.28 4.30
CA GLU A 188 -9.43 32.59 4.97
C GLU A 188 -10.53 31.57 4.67
N ILE A 189 -10.51 30.97 3.47
CA ILE A 189 -11.46 29.93 3.08
C ILE A 189 -11.21 28.63 3.85
N LEU A 190 -9.94 28.24 4.01
CA LEU A 190 -9.56 27.01 4.72
C LEU A 190 -9.61 27.15 6.25
N LYS A 191 -9.59 28.36 6.81
CA LYS A 191 -9.76 28.57 8.26
C LYS A 191 -11.11 28.08 8.80
N ASN A 192 -12.07 27.78 7.91
CA ASN A 192 -13.43 27.39 8.25
C ASN A 192 -13.71 25.86 8.17
N PRO A 193 -12.69 25.01 7.99
CA PRO A 193 -12.56 23.76 8.74
C PRO A 193 -11.49 23.83 9.85
N SER A 194 -11.43 22.81 10.73
CA SER A 194 -10.55 22.65 11.90
C SER A 194 -9.03 22.60 11.63
N ALA A 195 -8.53 23.34 10.63
CA ALA A 195 -7.11 23.42 10.30
C ALA A 195 -6.31 24.15 11.40
N PRO A 196 -5.05 23.75 11.66
CA PRO A 196 -4.17 24.49 12.55
C PRO A 196 -3.83 25.89 12.00
N GLU A 197 -3.59 26.86 12.88
CA GLU A 197 -3.29 28.25 12.52
C GLU A 197 -2.02 28.41 11.67
N SER A 198 -1.05 27.52 11.89
CA SER A 198 0.19 27.44 11.11
C SER A 198 0.75 26.03 11.20
N VAL A 199 1.45 25.59 10.15
CA VAL A 199 2.20 24.32 10.12
C VAL A 199 3.62 24.59 9.71
N LYS A 200 4.57 24.21 10.56
CA LYS A 200 6.00 24.29 10.25
C LYS A 200 6.48 22.99 9.63
N GLN A 201 6.93 23.07 8.39
CA GLN A 201 7.58 21.97 7.70
C GLN A 201 9.10 22.08 7.83
N LEU A 202 9.74 20.97 8.13
CA LEU A 202 11.15 20.72 7.86
C LEU A 202 11.26 19.76 6.68
N TYR A 203 11.95 20.18 5.63
CA TYR A 203 12.31 19.37 4.48
C TYR A 203 13.79 19.00 4.54
N VAL A 204 14.09 17.72 4.31
CA VAL A 204 15.46 17.20 4.17
C VAL A 204 15.57 16.22 3.00
N ALA A 205 16.63 16.32 2.21
CA ALA A 205 17.00 15.33 1.20
C ALA A 205 18.18 14.47 1.69
N LEU A 206 18.11 13.14 1.52
CA LEU A 206 19.17 12.20 1.92
C LEU A 206 20.20 11.88 0.83
N ASP A 207 20.20 12.61 -0.28
CA ASP A 207 21.17 12.41 -1.38
C ASP A 207 22.61 12.86 -1.04
N SER A 208 22.78 13.52 0.11
CA SER A 208 24.05 14.09 0.56
C SER A 208 24.62 13.31 1.73
N LYS A 209 25.92 12.96 1.67
CA LYS A 209 26.67 12.38 2.81
C LYS A 209 26.65 13.25 4.07
N THR A 210 26.26 14.52 3.94
CA THR A 210 26.16 15.50 5.03
C THR A 210 24.91 15.26 5.88
N MET A 211 23.85 14.69 5.32
CA MET A 211 22.55 14.52 6.00
C MET A 211 22.53 13.24 6.84
N THR A 212 23.23 13.26 7.98
CA THR A 212 23.29 12.14 8.93
C THR A 212 22.13 12.17 9.92
N ALA A 213 21.89 11.06 10.65
CA ALA A 213 20.90 10.99 11.74
C ALA A 213 21.04 12.13 12.77
N ASP A 214 22.28 12.46 13.15
CA ASP A 214 22.58 13.54 14.11
C ASP A 214 22.20 14.92 13.55
N VAL A 215 22.49 15.17 12.27
CA VAL A 215 22.13 16.42 11.60
C VAL A 215 20.61 16.57 11.50
N ILE A 216 19.88 15.51 11.13
CA ILE A 216 18.41 15.52 11.09
C ILE A 216 17.84 15.78 12.48
N THR A 217 18.37 15.12 13.51
CA THR A 217 17.95 15.31 14.90
C THR A 217 18.14 16.77 15.35
N LYS A 218 19.30 17.36 15.07
CA LYS A 218 19.57 18.78 15.36
C LYS A 218 18.62 19.73 14.62
N LEU A 219 18.31 19.44 13.35
CA LEU A 219 17.35 20.23 12.58
C LEU A 219 15.96 20.16 13.20
N VAL A 220 15.49 18.96 13.56
CA VAL A 220 14.20 18.76 14.24
C VAL A 220 14.18 19.48 15.59
N ASP A 221 15.23 19.33 16.39
CA ASP A 221 15.33 19.98 17.71
C ASP A 221 15.34 21.51 17.60
N ARG A 222 16.03 22.06 16.59
CA ARG A 222 16.10 23.51 16.36
C ARG A 222 14.78 24.10 15.89
N TYR A 223 14.13 23.45 14.93
CA TYR A 223 12.97 24.02 14.25
C TYR A 223 11.63 23.57 14.83
N GLN A 224 11.62 22.48 15.62
CA GLN A 224 10.43 21.89 16.22
C GLN A 224 9.27 21.77 15.20
N PRO A 225 9.50 21.07 14.05
CA PRO A 225 8.53 21.03 12.97
C PRO A 225 7.29 20.23 13.36
N ASP A 226 6.15 20.62 12.79
CA ASP A 226 4.90 19.85 12.84
C ASP A 226 4.83 18.85 11.67
N TYR A 227 5.51 19.16 10.57
CA TYR A 227 5.55 18.36 9.36
C TYR A 227 7.00 18.06 8.97
N LEU A 228 7.38 16.79 8.96
CA LEU A 228 8.68 16.33 8.50
C LEU A 228 8.56 15.71 7.11
N ARG A 229 9.25 16.28 6.11
CA ARG A 229 9.34 15.74 4.75
C ARG A 229 10.77 15.28 4.49
N ILE A 230 10.94 14.00 4.18
CA ILE A 230 12.21 13.37 3.88
C ILE A 230 12.14 12.81 2.47
N GLU A 231 12.99 13.30 1.57
CA GLU A 231 13.06 12.87 0.17
C GLU A 231 14.42 12.24 -0.16
N SER A 232 14.51 11.67 -1.37
CA SER A 232 15.71 11.02 -1.90
C SER A 232 16.17 9.85 -1.01
N VAL A 233 15.22 9.14 -0.39
CA VAL A 233 15.50 7.97 0.45
C VAL A 233 15.69 6.73 -0.42
N ASP A 234 16.71 5.93 -0.14
CA ASP A 234 16.95 4.63 -0.75
C ASP A 234 17.21 3.57 0.33
N ASP A 235 17.41 2.30 -0.06
CA ASP A 235 17.62 1.20 0.89
C ASP A 235 18.90 1.34 1.74
N THR A 236 19.83 2.19 1.33
CA THR A 236 21.05 2.51 2.08
C THR A 236 20.81 3.65 3.05
N SER A 237 20.22 4.76 2.58
CA SER A 237 20.00 5.98 3.37
C SER A 237 18.86 5.83 4.37
N ILE A 238 17.87 4.97 4.12
CA ILE A 238 16.77 4.73 5.06
C ILE A 238 17.26 4.19 6.42
N LYS A 239 18.35 3.43 6.42
CA LYS A 239 19.01 2.91 7.64
C LYS A 239 19.74 3.99 8.43
N GLN A 240 19.93 5.16 7.84
CA GLN A 240 20.58 6.32 8.45
C GLN A 240 19.57 7.30 9.05
N LEU A 241 18.27 7.02 8.93
CA LEU A 241 17.25 7.84 9.59
C LEU A 241 17.40 7.74 11.12
N PRO A 242 17.22 8.86 11.84
CA PRO A 242 17.21 8.83 13.29
C PRO A 242 15.98 8.07 13.81
N ASP A 243 16.02 7.70 15.08
CA ASP A 243 14.84 7.17 15.77
C ASP A 243 13.79 8.28 15.96
N MET A 244 12.88 8.43 14.99
CA MET A 244 11.92 9.54 14.97
C MET A 244 10.80 9.37 16.00
N LYS A 245 10.73 8.27 16.76
CA LYS A 245 9.68 8.08 17.78
C LYS A 245 9.71 9.17 18.86
N TYR A 246 10.85 9.83 19.03
CA TYR A 246 11.04 10.92 19.99
C TYR A 246 10.71 12.31 19.42
N PHE A 247 10.37 12.43 18.13
CA PHE A 247 10.04 13.71 17.50
C PHE A 247 8.60 14.12 17.81
N SER A 248 8.31 14.46 19.07
CA SER A 248 6.95 14.63 19.62
C SER A 248 6.13 15.78 19.01
N THR A 249 6.78 16.74 18.34
CA THR A 249 6.09 17.83 17.64
C THR A 249 5.52 17.37 16.30
N VAL A 250 6.12 16.36 15.68
CA VAL A 250 5.82 15.94 14.31
C VAL A 250 4.46 15.23 14.25
N LYS A 251 3.50 15.87 13.56
CA LYS A 251 2.14 15.37 13.29
C LYS A 251 1.99 14.84 11.87
N LYS A 252 2.82 15.27 10.93
CA LYS A 252 2.83 14.77 9.55
C LYS A 252 4.21 14.30 9.15
N VAL A 253 4.28 13.14 8.50
CA VAL A 253 5.52 12.62 7.91
C VAL A 253 5.29 12.28 6.45
N ASP A 254 6.10 12.83 5.56
CA ASP A 254 6.17 12.42 4.16
C ASP A 254 7.56 11.79 3.94
N LEU A 255 7.59 10.51 3.54
CA LEU A 255 8.82 9.75 3.27
C LEU A 255 8.84 9.35 1.78
N GLY A 256 9.76 9.90 1.01
CA GLY A 256 9.82 9.75 -0.44
C GLY A 256 11.18 9.30 -0.98
N GLY A 257 11.17 8.45 -2.01
CA GLY A 257 12.38 7.99 -2.69
C GLY A 257 12.26 6.64 -3.39
N ALA A 258 13.38 5.95 -3.55
CA ALA A 258 13.53 4.71 -4.31
C ALA A 258 13.79 3.46 -3.44
N PHE A 259 13.28 3.44 -2.21
CA PHE A 259 13.42 2.31 -1.27
C PHE A 259 12.43 1.17 -1.55
N THR A 260 12.83 -0.05 -1.24
CA THR A 260 12.01 -1.26 -1.37
C THR A 260 11.32 -1.66 -0.06
N THR A 261 11.79 -1.13 1.07
CA THR A 261 11.29 -1.44 2.41
C THR A 261 11.43 -0.23 3.33
N ILE A 262 10.60 -0.16 4.37
CA ILE A 262 10.75 0.78 5.51
C ILE A 262 11.06 0.07 6.82
N LYS A 263 11.49 -1.20 6.76
CA LYS A 263 11.81 -1.99 7.95
C LYS A 263 12.84 -1.28 8.82
N GLY A 264 12.50 -1.12 10.10
CA GLY A 264 13.35 -0.45 11.09
C GLY A 264 13.16 1.07 11.19
N VAL A 265 12.37 1.68 10.29
CA VAL A 265 11.98 3.09 10.44
C VAL A 265 10.99 3.21 11.60
N SER A 266 11.35 4.02 12.59
CA SER A 266 10.48 4.34 13.72
C SER A 266 9.80 5.68 13.47
N PHE A 267 8.47 5.70 13.32
CA PHE A 267 7.71 6.93 13.12
C PHE A 267 7.38 7.61 14.46
N PRO A 268 7.20 8.95 14.49
CA PRO A 268 6.72 9.65 15.66
C PRO A 268 5.36 9.11 16.13
N THR A 269 5.22 8.83 17.42
CA THR A 269 3.94 8.32 17.99
C THR A 269 2.80 9.34 17.86
N THR A 270 3.13 10.61 17.65
CA THR A 270 2.17 11.70 17.44
C THR A 270 1.75 11.91 16.00
N THR A 271 2.25 11.12 15.05
CA THR A 271 1.90 11.23 13.63
C THR A 271 0.40 10.98 13.42
N GLN A 272 -0.27 11.95 12.80
CA GLN A 272 -1.66 11.92 12.40
C GLN A 272 -1.82 11.67 10.89
N GLU A 273 -0.82 12.06 10.09
CA GLU A 273 -0.77 11.82 8.65
C GLU A 273 0.59 11.24 8.26
N LEU A 274 0.58 10.12 7.56
CA LEU A 274 1.77 9.49 7.02
C LEU A 274 1.63 9.34 5.51
N LYS A 275 2.66 9.77 4.76
CA LYS A 275 2.75 9.55 3.32
C LYS A 275 4.02 8.76 3.03
N ILE A 276 3.89 7.68 2.26
CA ILE A 276 5.00 6.86 1.80
C ILE A 276 4.96 6.90 0.27
N SER A 277 5.99 7.48 -0.34
CA SER A 277 6.09 7.65 -1.79
C SER A 277 7.32 6.91 -2.31
N SER A 278 7.11 5.68 -2.77
CA SER A 278 8.12 4.96 -3.53
C SER A 278 7.47 4.01 -4.52
N ASP A 279 8.00 3.96 -5.73
CA ASP A 279 7.53 3.06 -6.79
C ASP A 279 7.96 1.60 -6.56
N ASN A 280 8.93 1.39 -5.66
CA ASN A 280 9.58 0.10 -5.44
C ASN A 280 9.06 -0.65 -4.21
N ILE A 281 8.49 0.06 -3.22
CA ILE A 281 7.94 -0.58 -2.03
C ILE A 281 6.63 -1.29 -2.34
N LYS A 282 6.58 -2.57 -1.99
CA LYS A 282 5.40 -3.42 -2.19
C LYS A 282 4.86 -4.03 -0.91
N SER A 283 5.68 -4.08 0.14
CA SER A 283 5.31 -4.67 1.42
C SER A 283 5.26 -3.62 2.53
N ILE A 284 4.43 -3.89 3.54
CA ILE A 284 4.32 -3.06 4.73
C ILE A 284 4.18 -3.92 5.98
N ASP A 285 4.88 -3.52 7.05
CA ASP A 285 4.57 -3.99 8.40
C ASP A 285 3.51 -3.04 9.01
N PRO A 286 2.24 -3.46 9.18
CA PRO A 286 1.20 -2.60 9.74
C PRO A 286 1.44 -2.25 11.22
N LEU A 287 2.21 -3.06 11.96
CA LEU A 287 2.50 -2.82 13.38
C LEU A 287 3.52 -1.68 13.58
N GLN A 288 4.29 -1.34 12.55
CA GLN A 288 5.23 -0.21 12.62
C GLN A 288 4.56 1.16 12.40
N ILE A 289 3.31 1.18 11.91
CA ILE A 289 2.59 2.41 11.62
C ILE A 289 1.85 2.88 12.89
N PRO A 290 2.02 4.15 13.32
CA PRO A 290 1.28 4.69 14.46
C PRO A 290 -0.24 4.55 14.28
N GLU A 291 -0.95 4.09 15.31
CA GLU A 291 -2.41 3.88 15.26
C GLU A 291 -3.19 5.18 14.96
N SER A 292 -2.66 6.33 15.37
CA SER A 292 -3.24 7.64 15.07
C SER A 292 -3.11 8.07 13.61
N ALA A 293 -2.11 7.56 12.89
CA ALA A 293 -1.75 8.02 11.57
C ALA A 293 -2.73 7.52 10.51
N ALA A 294 -3.28 8.43 9.71
CA ALA A 294 -3.90 8.10 8.44
C ALA A 294 -2.82 7.99 7.35
N ILE A 295 -2.83 6.91 6.55
CA ILE A 295 -1.97 6.85 5.37
C ILE A 295 -2.61 7.61 4.21
N ILE A 296 -1.93 8.64 3.75
CA ILE A 296 -2.36 9.48 2.63
C ILE A 296 -1.78 8.92 1.33
N THR A 297 -2.63 8.82 0.30
CA THR A 297 -2.26 8.37 -1.04
C THR A 297 -2.72 9.38 -2.09
N GLU A 298 -1.77 9.93 -2.82
CA GLU A 298 -1.92 10.74 -4.01
C GLU A 298 -1.80 9.85 -5.24
N THR A 299 -2.56 10.12 -6.30
CA THR A 299 -2.84 9.17 -7.38
C THR A 299 -1.62 8.69 -8.19
N VAL A 300 -0.50 9.42 -8.20
CA VAL A 300 0.59 9.24 -9.18
C VAL A 300 1.91 8.71 -8.59
N HIS A 301 2.19 8.82 -7.28
CA HIS A 301 3.52 8.52 -6.72
C HIS A 301 3.54 7.79 -5.38
N ASP A 302 2.39 7.34 -4.91
CA ASP A 302 2.29 6.84 -3.55
C ASP A 302 2.25 5.32 -3.51
N ALA A 303 2.85 4.80 -2.44
CA ALA A 303 2.98 3.38 -2.22
C ALA A 303 1.60 2.72 -2.21
N ARG A 304 1.51 1.61 -2.94
CA ARG A 304 0.37 0.70 -2.91
C ARG A 304 0.93 -0.63 -2.47
N PHE A 305 0.66 -0.99 -1.23
CA PHE A 305 1.16 -2.25 -0.70
C PHE A 305 0.35 -3.39 -1.32
N THR A 306 1.05 -4.45 -1.69
CA THR A 306 0.49 -5.70 -2.23
C THR A 306 0.80 -6.88 -1.33
N GLU A 307 1.60 -6.65 -0.28
CA GLU A 307 1.99 -7.63 0.72
C GLU A 307 2.04 -7.00 2.11
N ILE A 308 1.64 -7.76 3.13
CA ILE A 308 1.93 -7.49 4.53
C ILE A 308 3.16 -8.27 4.93
N ASP A 309 4.19 -7.61 5.46
CA ASP A 309 5.43 -8.25 5.89
C ASP A 309 5.63 -8.10 7.40
N LEU A 310 5.46 -9.21 8.12
CA LEU A 310 5.70 -9.31 9.56
C LEU A 310 6.99 -10.07 9.87
N SER A 311 7.83 -10.37 8.88
CA SER A 311 9.02 -11.21 9.04
C SER A 311 10.12 -10.64 9.95
N SER A 312 9.93 -9.41 10.43
CA SER A 312 10.75 -8.72 11.41
C SER A 312 10.45 -9.13 12.86
N HIS A 313 9.30 -9.73 13.13
CA HIS A 313 8.82 -10.07 14.48
C HIS A 313 9.10 -11.54 14.82
N THR A 314 10.29 -11.86 15.36
CA THR A 314 10.72 -13.26 15.60
C THR A 314 9.85 -14.07 16.56
N ASP A 315 9.10 -13.38 17.43
CA ASP A 315 8.26 -13.97 18.46
C ASP A 315 6.84 -13.39 18.37
N LEU A 316 6.31 -13.30 17.16
CA LEU A 316 4.98 -12.73 16.91
C LEU A 316 3.91 -13.60 17.58
N THR A 317 3.15 -13.01 18.51
CA THR A 317 2.03 -13.72 19.14
C THR A 317 0.79 -13.70 18.25
N THR A 318 -0.14 -14.65 18.49
CA THR A 318 -1.47 -14.64 17.85
C THR A 318 -2.22 -13.31 18.06
N ASP A 319 -2.08 -12.68 19.24
CA ASP A 319 -2.70 -11.38 19.52
C ASP A 319 -2.09 -10.26 18.67
N GLN A 320 -0.78 -10.27 18.45
CA GLN A 320 -0.12 -9.31 17.57
C GLN A 320 -0.49 -9.54 16.10
N LEU A 321 -0.61 -10.79 15.67
CA LEU A 321 -1.12 -11.13 14.34
C LEU A 321 -2.56 -10.66 14.17
N GLN A 322 -3.43 -10.90 15.16
CA GLN A 322 -4.81 -10.43 15.16
C GLN A 322 -4.87 -8.90 15.09
N LYS A 323 -3.99 -8.21 15.81
CA LYS A 323 -3.86 -6.75 15.75
C LYS A 323 -3.47 -6.30 14.34
N ALA A 324 -2.48 -6.93 13.71
CA ALA A 324 -2.08 -6.62 12.34
C ALA A 324 -3.24 -6.81 11.34
N VAL A 325 -3.98 -7.92 11.46
CA VAL A 325 -5.18 -8.21 10.64
C VAL A 325 -6.24 -7.13 10.81
N ASN A 326 -6.51 -6.70 12.05
CA ASN A 326 -7.47 -5.63 12.33
C ASN A 326 -7.01 -4.29 11.73
N ILE A 327 -5.73 -3.94 11.88
CA ILE A 327 -5.18 -2.71 11.29
C ILE A 327 -5.43 -2.70 9.78
N VAL A 328 -5.11 -3.79 9.08
CA VAL A 328 -5.21 -3.86 7.61
C VAL A 328 -6.67 -3.86 7.14
N TYR A 329 -7.49 -4.78 7.66
CA TYR A 329 -8.80 -5.07 7.06
C TYR A 329 -9.99 -4.39 7.74
N LYS A 330 -9.80 -3.87 8.95
CA LYS A 330 -10.84 -3.12 9.67
C LYS A 330 -10.54 -1.65 9.71
N ASP A 331 -9.35 -1.29 10.18
CA ASP A 331 -9.05 0.11 10.50
C ASP A 331 -8.58 0.90 9.26
N ARG A 332 -7.81 0.26 8.37
CA ARG A 332 -7.16 0.91 7.22
C ARG A 332 -7.69 0.47 5.86
N ILE A 333 -8.76 -0.32 5.80
CA ILE A 333 -9.29 -0.81 4.52
C ILE A 333 -9.81 0.32 3.61
N LYS A 334 -10.13 1.48 4.19
CA LYS A 334 -10.50 2.71 3.46
C LYS A 334 -9.31 3.60 3.10
N GLU A 335 -8.08 3.19 3.42
CA GLU A 335 -6.86 3.86 2.98
C GLU A 335 -6.37 3.19 1.69
N ARG A 336 -6.20 3.96 0.60
CA ARG A 336 -5.84 3.38 -0.71
C ARG A 336 -4.55 2.55 -0.67
N ALA A 337 -3.59 2.93 0.18
CA ALA A 337 -2.35 2.19 0.37
C ALA A 337 -2.55 0.72 0.78
N PHE A 338 -3.65 0.39 1.48
CA PHE A 338 -3.97 -0.94 2.00
C PHE A 338 -4.93 -1.76 1.12
N GLN A 339 -5.21 -1.30 -0.09
CA GLN A 339 -6.18 -1.93 -1.01
C GLN A 339 -5.53 -2.80 -2.10
N GLY A 340 -4.21 -3.02 -2.06
CA GLY A 340 -3.57 -3.82 -3.09
C GLY A 340 -3.56 -3.14 -4.46
N ASN A 341 -3.67 -3.96 -5.51
CA ASN A 341 -3.52 -3.54 -6.90
C ASN A 341 -4.64 -2.61 -7.39
N PHE A 342 -5.85 -2.71 -6.85
CA PHE A 342 -7.03 -1.99 -7.33
C PHE A 342 -7.71 -1.20 -6.21
N ALA A 343 -8.38 -0.09 -6.55
CA ALA A 343 -9.16 0.67 -5.58
C ALA A 343 -10.36 -0.15 -5.11
N GLY A 344 -10.64 -0.14 -3.81
CA GLY A 344 -11.64 -1.03 -3.18
C GLY A 344 -11.23 -2.51 -3.14
N GLY A 345 -9.98 -2.79 -3.47
CA GLY A 345 -9.37 -4.10 -3.25
C GLY A 345 -8.85 -4.28 -1.84
N TYR A 346 -7.96 -5.25 -1.71
CA TYR A 346 -7.33 -5.62 -0.47
C TYR A 346 -5.93 -6.17 -0.74
N ILE A 347 -5.07 -6.08 0.27
CA ILE A 347 -3.81 -6.82 0.29
C ILE A 347 -4.13 -8.28 0.55
N TYR A 348 -3.65 -9.17 -0.31
CA TYR A 348 -3.94 -10.60 -0.21
C TYR A 348 -2.71 -11.45 0.15
N SER A 349 -1.50 -10.88 0.14
CA SER A 349 -0.25 -11.57 0.48
C SER A 349 0.21 -11.22 1.90
N TRP A 350 0.59 -12.23 2.68
CA TRP A 350 1.22 -12.07 4.00
C TRP A 350 2.54 -12.85 4.06
N ASN A 351 3.63 -12.17 4.38
CA ASN A 351 4.93 -12.75 4.70
C ASN A 351 5.07 -12.90 6.21
N LEU A 352 4.98 -14.15 6.69
CA LEU A 352 5.12 -14.52 8.10
C LEU A 352 6.42 -15.27 8.40
N GLN A 353 7.39 -15.21 7.49
CA GLN A 353 8.66 -15.92 7.67
C GLN A 353 9.36 -15.48 8.97
N ASN A 354 9.97 -16.42 9.69
CA ASN A 354 10.68 -16.19 10.95
C ASN A 354 9.81 -15.75 12.13
N THR A 355 8.48 -15.67 12.01
CA THR A 355 7.62 -15.16 13.10
C THR A 355 7.21 -16.19 14.15
N GLY A 356 7.39 -17.48 13.84
CA GLY A 356 6.82 -18.59 14.62
C GLY A 356 5.34 -18.87 14.31
N ILE A 357 4.62 -17.95 13.67
CA ILE A 357 3.25 -18.19 13.20
C ILE A 357 3.27 -19.09 11.96
N THR A 358 2.59 -20.23 12.05
CA THR A 358 2.47 -21.19 10.94
C THR A 358 1.08 -21.24 10.32
N SER A 359 0.08 -20.54 10.88
CA SER A 359 -1.28 -20.51 10.32
C SER A 359 -2.09 -19.30 10.81
N PHE A 360 -3.16 -18.96 10.08
CA PHE A 360 -4.15 -17.92 10.46
C PHE A 360 -5.34 -18.49 11.26
N ASN A 361 -5.30 -19.77 11.66
CA ASN A 361 -6.42 -20.46 12.31
C ASN A 361 -6.95 -19.75 13.56
N ASP A 362 -6.04 -19.13 14.31
CA ASP A 362 -6.35 -18.52 15.60
C ASP A 362 -6.63 -17.01 15.48
N VAL A 363 -6.76 -16.49 14.26
CA VAL A 363 -7.15 -15.09 14.03
C VAL A 363 -8.48 -14.99 13.29
N SER A 364 -9.29 -14.03 13.73
CA SER A 364 -10.54 -13.65 13.09
C SER A 364 -10.25 -12.63 11.99
N ILE A 365 -10.54 -13.02 10.75
CA ILE A 365 -10.52 -12.12 9.60
C ILE A 365 -11.86 -11.39 9.55
N PRO A 366 -11.90 -10.05 9.63
CA PRO A 366 -13.16 -9.33 9.57
C PRO A 366 -13.81 -9.49 8.19
N LYS A 367 -15.12 -9.68 8.18
CA LYS A 367 -15.92 -9.60 6.96
C LYS A 367 -15.89 -8.19 6.40
N LEU A 368 -15.97 -8.09 5.09
CA LEU A 368 -16.23 -6.82 4.46
C LEU A 368 -17.67 -6.36 4.59
N ASN A 369 -17.83 -5.12 5.04
CA ASN A 369 -19.09 -4.39 4.95
C ASN A 369 -19.12 -3.48 3.71
N ASP A 370 -18.56 -3.92 2.58
CA ASP A 370 -18.64 -3.21 1.29
C ASP A 370 -19.84 -3.68 0.43
N GLY A 371 -20.71 -4.51 1.00
CA GLY A 371 -21.86 -5.11 0.31
C GLY A 371 -21.52 -6.27 -0.61
N THR A 372 -20.27 -6.74 -0.61
CA THR A 372 -19.85 -7.90 -1.41
C THR A 372 -19.75 -9.21 -0.61
N ASP A 373 -19.89 -9.15 0.71
CA ASP A 373 -19.70 -10.27 1.65
C ASP A 373 -18.37 -11.05 1.49
N ARG A 374 -17.36 -10.47 0.81
CA ARG A 374 -16.07 -11.10 0.58
C ARG A 374 -15.24 -11.18 1.86
N PHE A 375 -14.45 -12.24 2.00
CA PHE A 375 -13.35 -12.33 2.96
C PHE A 375 -12.02 -11.99 2.31
N TYR A 376 -11.10 -11.45 3.10
CA TYR A 376 -9.79 -11.05 2.63
C TYR A 376 -8.71 -11.94 3.23
N ILE A 377 -8.15 -12.83 2.42
CA ILE A 377 -6.76 -13.33 2.46
C ILE A 377 -6.72 -14.39 1.36
N ALA A 378 -5.91 -14.18 0.32
CA ALA A 378 -5.77 -15.13 -0.80
C ALA A 378 -4.40 -15.84 -0.81
N TYR A 379 -3.47 -15.43 0.04
CA TYR A 379 -2.13 -16.00 0.07
C TYR A 379 -1.39 -15.72 1.38
N VAL A 380 -0.89 -16.77 2.01
CA VAL A 380 -0.01 -16.68 3.19
C VAL A 380 1.27 -17.45 2.88
N ALA A 381 2.40 -16.76 2.81
CA ALA A 381 3.70 -17.39 2.65
C ALA A 381 4.28 -17.73 4.02
N VAL A 382 4.38 -19.03 4.31
CA VAL A 382 5.07 -19.57 5.48
C VAL A 382 6.29 -20.34 4.99
N SER A 383 7.51 -19.88 5.29
CA SER A 383 8.70 -20.70 5.08
C SER A 383 8.97 -21.50 6.35
N SER A 384 8.59 -22.78 6.38
CA SER A 384 9.19 -23.70 7.32
C SER A 384 10.60 -24.02 6.82
N GLY A 385 11.61 -23.87 7.69
CA GLY A 385 12.88 -24.55 7.45
C GLY A 385 12.56 -26.04 7.28
N ASN A 386 12.85 -26.56 6.08
CA ASN A 386 12.47 -27.88 5.55
C ASN A 386 11.03 -27.99 4.99
N SER A 387 11.00 -28.04 3.67
CA SER A 387 10.01 -28.63 2.74
C SER A 387 8.97 -29.56 3.38
N ASN A 388 7.80 -29.02 3.74
CA ASN A 388 6.46 -29.63 3.68
C ASN A 388 5.45 -28.60 4.23
N GLY A 389 5.05 -27.63 3.39
CA GLY A 389 4.06 -26.62 3.77
C GLY A 389 2.74 -27.27 4.15
N THR A 390 2.26 -27.00 5.36
CA THR A 390 0.93 -27.41 5.84
C THR A 390 0.02 -26.19 5.78
N ALA A 391 -1.07 -26.27 5.04
CA ALA A 391 -2.14 -25.26 5.10
C ALA A 391 -3.23 -25.77 6.05
N ASN A 392 -3.72 -24.93 6.95
CA ASN A 392 -4.84 -25.29 7.82
C ASN A 392 -6.03 -24.38 7.49
N GLU A 393 -7.21 -24.99 7.40
CA GLU A 393 -8.52 -24.35 7.24
C GLU A 393 -9.23 -24.35 8.60
N THR A 394 -9.72 -23.19 9.04
CA THR A 394 -10.56 -23.07 10.25
C THR A 394 -11.90 -22.47 9.90
N ILE A 395 -12.96 -23.22 10.16
CA ILE A 395 -14.33 -22.79 9.91
C ILE A 395 -14.76 -21.79 11.00
N THR A 396 -15.02 -20.53 10.64
CA THR A 396 -15.39 -19.46 11.59
C THR A 396 -16.90 -19.12 11.63
N GLY A 397 -17.55 -19.36 12.78
CA GLY A 397 -18.51 -18.46 13.44
C GLY A 397 -19.95 -18.32 12.90
N GLY A 398 -20.91 -18.92 13.62
CA GLY A 398 -22.37 -18.83 13.45
C GLY A 398 -22.99 -20.22 13.44
N LYS A 399 -24.31 -20.40 13.54
CA LYS A 399 -25.01 -21.69 13.28
C LYS A 399 -24.87 -22.17 11.81
N GLU A 400 -23.87 -21.65 11.12
CA GLU A 400 -23.59 -21.76 9.72
C GLU A 400 -22.06 -21.74 9.60
N PRO A 401 -21.42 -22.82 9.11
CA PRO A 401 -19.98 -22.83 8.83
C PRO A 401 -19.60 -21.74 7.82
N SER A 402 -18.37 -21.24 7.93
CA SER A 402 -17.81 -20.19 7.08
C SER A 402 -18.00 -20.54 5.61
N ASN A 403 -18.78 -19.69 4.97
CA ASN A 403 -19.14 -19.64 3.57
C ASN A 403 -17.91 -19.42 2.68
N ASP A 404 -17.18 -20.50 2.39
CA ASP A 404 -16.24 -20.51 1.26
C ASP A 404 -17.00 -20.52 -0.10
N SER A 405 -18.32 -20.70 -0.07
CA SER A 405 -19.24 -20.44 -1.18
C SER A 405 -19.27 -19.00 -1.70
N GLN A 406 -18.55 -18.05 -1.08
CA GLN A 406 -18.43 -16.67 -1.56
C GLN A 406 -17.02 -16.27 -2.04
N ILE A 407 -16.02 -17.18 -2.02
CA ILE A 407 -14.70 -16.89 -2.58
C ILE A 407 -14.53 -17.50 -3.98
N GLY A 408 -15.33 -16.98 -4.92
CA GLY A 408 -15.37 -17.38 -6.32
C GLY A 408 -14.10 -17.07 -7.13
N GLU A 409 -13.19 -16.23 -6.61
CA GLU A 409 -12.00 -15.80 -7.35
C GLU A 409 -10.78 -15.67 -6.41
N TRP A 410 -10.09 -16.79 -6.18
CA TRP A 410 -8.69 -16.72 -5.74
C TRP A 410 -7.86 -16.64 -7.01
N TRP A 411 -7.46 -15.41 -7.37
CA TRP A 411 -6.53 -15.20 -8.46
C TRP A 411 -5.12 -15.59 -7.97
N ASP A 412 -4.71 -16.82 -8.27
CA ASP A 412 -3.32 -17.25 -8.11
C ASP A 412 -2.52 -16.70 -9.30
N SER A 413 -1.93 -15.51 -9.14
CA SER A 413 -1.13 -14.88 -10.21
C SER A 413 0.12 -15.67 -10.59
N SER A 414 0.49 -16.65 -9.78
CA SER A 414 1.54 -17.62 -10.05
C SER A 414 0.92 -18.99 -9.90
N SER A 415 0.75 -19.78 -10.95
CA SER A 415 0.23 -21.17 -10.94
C SER A 415 0.84 -22.16 -9.91
N ASP A 416 1.71 -21.70 -9.04
CA ASP A 416 2.69 -22.43 -8.24
C ASP A 416 2.45 -22.34 -6.73
N GLY A 417 1.57 -21.44 -6.26
CA GLY A 417 1.37 -21.19 -4.83
C GLY A 417 0.59 -22.33 -4.16
N TRP A 418 -0.65 -22.51 -4.59
CA TRP A 418 -1.53 -23.56 -4.06
C TRP A 418 -1.31 -24.92 -4.70
N SER A 419 -0.64 -24.98 -5.86
CA SER A 419 -0.30 -26.26 -6.48
C SER A 419 0.69 -27.10 -5.67
N LYS A 420 1.34 -26.50 -4.67
CA LYS A 420 2.24 -27.18 -3.73
C LYS A 420 1.54 -27.66 -2.45
N VAL A 421 0.31 -27.23 -2.20
CA VAL A 421 -0.44 -27.65 -1.00
C VAL A 421 -0.90 -29.08 -1.21
N SER A 422 -0.28 -29.98 -0.45
CA SER A 422 -0.56 -31.42 -0.51
C SER A 422 -1.26 -31.94 0.75
N LYS A 423 -1.26 -31.17 1.85
CA LYS A 423 -1.94 -31.50 3.10
C LYS A 423 -2.76 -30.30 3.60
N VAL A 424 -4.00 -30.58 3.99
CA VAL A 424 -4.94 -29.62 4.56
C VAL A 424 -5.48 -30.16 5.87
N THR A 425 -5.54 -29.33 6.91
CA THR A 425 -6.23 -29.66 8.17
C THR A 425 -7.52 -28.88 8.27
N VAL A 426 -8.65 -29.55 8.48
CA VAL A 426 -9.97 -28.96 8.64
C VAL A 426 -10.33 -28.94 10.12
N THR A 427 -10.59 -27.76 10.66
CA THR A 427 -10.88 -27.59 12.08
C THR A 427 -12.11 -26.71 12.33
N ALA A 428 -12.77 -26.95 13.46
CA ALA A 428 -13.85 -26.09 13.94
C ALA A 428 -13.31 -25.10 14.98
N LYS A 429 -13.64 -23.81 14.84
CA LYS A 429 -13.25 -22.78 15.82
C LYS A 429 -13.71 -23.16 17.23
N ASN A 430 -12.81 -23.06 18.20
CA ASN A 430 -13.08 -23.35 19.62
C ASN A 430 -13.70 -24.73 19.87
N GLY A 431 -13.46 -25.71 18.98
CA GLY A 431 -14.04 -27.06 19.09
C GLY A 431 -15.57 -27.09 18.94
N ALA A 432 -16.15 -26.15 18.18
CA ALA A 432 -17.57 -26.11 17.89
C ALA A 432 -18.04 -27.38 17.15
N SER A 433 -19.29 -27.77 17.40
CA SER A 433 -19.99 -28.77 16.61
C SER A 433 -20.48 -28.15 15.30
N LEU A 434 -20.32 -28.87 14.18
CA LEU A 434 -20.65 -28.42 12.83
C LEU A 434 -21.84 -29.19 12.25
N ASP A 435 -22.56 -28.55 11.33
CA ASP A 435 -23.50 -29.27 10.46
C ASP A 435 -22.73 -30.21 9.51
N TYR A 436 -23.12 -31.48 9.50
CA TYR A 436 -22.43 -32.53 8.76
C TYR A 436 -22.51 -32.34 7.24
N ASN A 437 -23.70 -32.04 6.71
CA ASN A 437 -23.92 -31.94 5.27
C ASN A 437 -23.24 -30.70 4.69
N LYS A 438 -23.24 -29.61 5.44
CA LYS A 438 -22.54 -28.39 5.05
C LYS A 438 -21.04 -28.58 5.12
N THR A 439 -20.51 -29.22 6.17
CA THR A 439 -19.08 -29.58 6.26
C THR A 439 -18.62 -30.42 5.06
N LEU A 440 -19.41 -31.44 4.70
CA LEU A 440 -19.20 -32.27 3.51
C LEU A 440 -19.15 -31.43 2.22
N THR A 441 -20.11 -30.53 2.05
CA THR A 441 -20.22 -29.66 0.86
C THR A 441 -19.03 -28.72 0.74
N GLU A 442 -18.61 -28.09 1.83
CA GLU A 442 -17.47 -27.16 1.85
C GLU A 442 -16.15 -27.89 1.53
N ILE A 443 -15.90 -29.07 2.11
CA ILE A 443 -14.70 -29.86 1.80
C ILE A 443 -14.69 -30.27 0.30
N MET A 444 -15.83 -30.64 -0.27
CA MET A 444 -15.95 -30.94 -1.70
C MET A 444 -15.73 -29.72 -2.59
N GLY A 445 -16.21 -28.54 -2.17
CA GLY A 445 -15.96 -27.27 -2.85
C GLY A 445 -14.48 -26.91 -2.87
N PHE A 446 -13.83 -27.03 -1.71
CA PHE A 446 -12.39 -26.85 -1.55
C PHE A 446 -11.59 -27.80 -2.46
N LEU A 447 -11.89 -29.10 -2.42
CA LEU A 447 -11.21 -30.08 -3.28
C LEU A 447 -11.38 -29.81 -4.77
N ALA A 448 -12.55 -29.34 -5.20
CA ALA A 448 -12.77 -28.98 -6.60
C ALA A 448 -11.85 -27.87 -7.09
N LYS A 449 -11.45 -26.99 -6.17
CA LYS A 449 -10.59 -25.84 -6.43
C LYS A 449 -9.10 -26.18 -6.33
N TYR A 450 -8.73 -27.16 -5.51
CA TYR A 450 -7.33 -27.47 -5.19
C TYR A 450 -6.94 -28.92 -5.55
N PRO A 451 -6.63 -29.21 -6.83
CA PRO A 451 -6.33 -30.57 -7.32
C PRO A 451 -5.13 -31.29 -6.71
N ASN A 452 -4.23 -30.54 -6.07
CA ASN A 452 -2.96 -31.08 -5.61
C ASN A 452 -3.00 -31.59 -4.16
N VAL A 453 -4.15 -31.43 -3.49
CA VAL A 453 -4.37 -31.91 -2.13
C VAL A 453 -4.39 -33.44 -2.14
N LYS A 454 -3.52 -34.03 -1.32
CA LYS A 454 -3.35 -35.48 -1.16
C LYS A 454 -3.80 -35.97 0.21
N THR A 455 -3.87 -35.06 1.19
CA THR A 455 -4.23 -35.41 2.56
C THR A 455 -5.17 -34.35 3.13
N ILE A 456 -6.28 -34.80 3.71
CA ILE A 456 -7.19 -33.97 4.50
C ILE A 456 -7.26 -34.53 5.92
N ASP A 457 -6.86 -33.72 6.89
CA ASP A 457 -6.98 -34.04 8.30
C ASP A 457 -8.28 -33.47 8.86
N ILE A 458 -9.25 -34.35 9.12
CA ILE A 458 -10.56 -34.01 9.69
C ILE A 458 -10.64 -34.41 11.17
N SER A 459 -9.52 -34.75 11.79
CA SER A 459 -9.49 -35.35 13.13
C SER A 459 -10.01 -34.46 14.25
N LEU A 460 -10.09 -33.15 14.02
CA LEU A 460 -10.50 -32.16 15.00
C LEU A 460 -11.96 -31.73 14.86
N LEU A 461 -12.72 -32.32 13.92
CA LEU A 461 -14.12 -31.96 13.70
C LEU A 461 -15.05 -32.64 14.71
N LYS A 462 -16.12 -31.93 15.05
CA LYS A 462 -17.26 -32.43 15.84
C LYS A 462 -18.53 -32.06 15.10
N PHE A 463 -19.58 -32.88 15.21
CA PHE A 463 -20.85 -32.64 14.53
C PHE A 463 -21.96 -32.29 15.52
N GLU A 464 -22.95 -31.53 15.06
CA GLU A 464 -24.15 -31.20 15.84
C GLU A 464 -25.02 -32.45 16.05
N ASP A 465 -25.15 -33.26 15.00
CA ASP A 465 -25.81 -34.56 15.05
C ASP A 465 -24.83 -35.61 15.59
N ALA A 466 -25.07 -36.06 16.83
CA ALA A 466 -24.25 -37.08 17.50
C ALA A 466 -24.25 -38.45 16.78
N SER A 467 -25.19 -38.71 15.86
CA SER A 467 -25.17 -39.92 15.03
C SER A 467 -24.14 -39.85 13.89
N LYS A 468 -23.63 -38.66 13.58
CA LYS A 468 -22.61 -38.45 12.56
C LYS A 468 -21.23 -38.63 13.15
N THR A 469 -20.36 -39.32 12.40
CA THR A 469 -18.99 -39.65 12.82
C THR A 469 -17.99 -39.17 11.78
N LEU A 470 -16.73 -39.02 12.19
CA LEU A 470 -15.63 -38.71 11.27
C LEU A 470 -15.45 -39.81 10.21
N ASP A 471 -15.66 -41.08 10.60
CA ASP A 471 -15.67 -42.22 9.67
C ASP A 471 -16.78 -42.10 8.62
N GLY A 472 -17.97 -41.68 9.06
CA GLY A 472 -19.09 -41.38 8.18
C GLY A 472 -18.72 -40.29 7.18
N LEU A 473 -18.16 -39.18 7.66
CA LEU A 473 -17.75 -38.05 6.80
C LEU A 473 -16.69 -38.48 5.79
N LYS A 474 -15.66 -39.22 6.24
CA LYS A 474 -14.61 -39.79 5.38
C LYS A 474 -15.19 -40.68 4.29
N THR A 475 -16.11 -41.57 4.64
CA THR A 475 -16.76 -42.49 3.70
C THR A 475 -17.55 -41.72 2.64
N GLU A 476 -18.35 -40.75 3.08
CA GLU A 476 -19.19 -39.94 2.20
C GLU A 476 -18.35 -39.06 1.26
N LEU A 477 -17.31 -38.40 1.78
CA LEU A 477 -16.35 -37.64 0.98
C LEU A 477 -15.68 -38.53 -0.06
N THR A 478 -15.20 -39.71 0.33
CA THR A 478 -14.57 -40.66 -0.59
C THR A 478 -15.52 -41.05 -1.72
N ASN A 479 -16.79 -41.33 -1.40
CA ASN A 479 -17.80 -41.70 -2.39
C ASN A 479 -18.10 -40.54 -3.34
N GLN A 480 -18.27 -39.32 -2.82
CA GLN A 480 -18.53 -38.14 -3.66
C GLN A 480 -17.33 -37.79 -4.54
N ILE A 481 -16.10 -37.91 -4.03
CA ILE A 481 -14.88 -37.71 -4.81
C ILE A 481 -14.82 -38.72 -5.96
N LYS A 482 -15.02 -40.02 -5.67
CA LYS A 482 -15.02 -41.06 -6.71
C LYS A 482 -16.13 -40.84 -7.74
N SER A 483 -17.33 -40.49 -7.29
CA SER A 483 -18.46 -40.21 -8.19
C SER A 483 -18.22 -38.99 -9.08
N LYS A 484 -17.55 -37.96 -8.58
CA LYS A 484 -17.34 -36.69 -9.30
C LYS A 484 -16.11 -36.71 -10.20
N TYR A 485 -15.02 -37.35 -9.76
CA TYR A 485 -13.72 -37.30 -10.45
C TYR A 485 -13.30 -38.64 -11.06
N GLY A 486 -13.99 -39.74 -10.74
CA GLY A 486 -13.67 -41.10 -11.18
C GLY A 486 -12.80 -41.86 -10.17
N GLU A 487 -12.94 -43.18 -10.14
CA GLU A 487 -12.24 -44.07 -9.19
C GLU A 487 -10.72 -44.06 -9.35
N ASP A 488 -10.22 -43.84 -10.57
CA ASP A 488 -8.79 -43.81 -10.88
C ASP A 488 -8.15 -42.42 -10.75
N SER A 489 -8.93 -41.40 -10.40
CA SER A 489 -8.43 -40.03 -10.30
C SER A 489 -7.40 -39.89 -9.17
N SER A 490 -6.50 -38.90 -9.30
CA SER A 490 -5.59 -38.53 -8.20
C SER A 490 -6.36 -38.13 -6.94
N TYR A 491 -7.58 -37.59 -7.09
CA TYR A 491 -8.47 -37.24 -5.98
C TYR A 491 -8.99 -38.47 -5.24
N ALA A 492 -9.27 -39.58 -5.92
CA ALA A 492 -9.73 -40.81 -5.27
C ALA A 492 -8.69 -41.42 -4.30
N LYS A 493 -7.45 -40.92 -4.34
CA LYS A 493 -6.33 -41.31 -3.46
C LYS A 493 -6.08 -40.31 -2.33
N ILE A 494 -7.00 -39.37 -2.08
CA ILE A 494 -6.90 -38.47 -0.94
C ILE A 494 -6.95 -39.29 0.35
N ASP A 495 -5.92 -39.12 1.17
CA ASP A 495 -5.86 -39.70 2.50
C ASP A 495 -6.62 -38.82 3.49
N PHE A 496 -7.47 -39.45 4.29
CA PHE A 496 -8.22 -38.78 5.34
C PHE A 496 -7.68 -39.20 6.70
N ILE A 497 -7.06 -38.25 7.39
CA ILE A 497 -6.59 -38.44 8.77
C ILE A 497 -7.78 -38.26 9.70
N ILE A 498 -8.05 -39.32 10.45
CA ILE A 498 -8.99 -39.37 11.55
C ILE A 498 -8.19 -39.85 12.76
N THR A 499 -8.22 -39.10 13.86
CA THR A 499 -7.62 -39.57 15.11
C THR A 499 -8.72 -40.31 15.83
N SER A 500 -8.52 -41.61 16.09
CA SER A 500 -9.42 -42.36 16.96
C SER A 500 -9.39 -41.70 18.34
N GLN A 501 -10.45 -40.96 18.69
CA GLN A 501 -10.61 -40.53 20.06
C GLN A 501 -10.71 -41.79 20.90
N SER A 502 -9.69 -42.04 21.71
CA SER A 502 -9.74 -43.06 22.75
C SER A 502 -10.82 -42.58 23.71
N ASN A 503 -12.00 -43.21 23.66
CA ASN A 503 -13.10 -42.92 24.58
C ASN A 503 -12.69 -43.14 26.04
#